data_AF-A0A6V7K4A2-F1
#
_entry.id   AF-A0A6V7K4A2-F1
#
_cell.length_a   1.000
_cell.length_b   1.000
_cell.length_c   1.000
_cell.angle_alpha   90.00
_cell.angle_beta   90.00
_cell.angle_gamma   90.00
#
_symmetry.space_group_name_H-M   'P 1'
#
loop_
_entity.id
_entity.type
_entity.pdbx_description
1 polymer ?
#
loop_
_entity_poly.entity_id
_entity_poly.type
_entity_poly.pdbx_seq_one_letter_code
_entity_poly.pdbx_strand_id
1 'polypeptide(L)'
;YKDLPGHPLKCTFEGTLKDIVAYCKPKTKKIFYQQLSIRVNELENKKQFKCIWVGPSLKEEKEIILYPNKNGTVATLLEEAKKQVELCENGSGKLRLLEVNSSKLLPGPKEDTPLETLNTLGTKVYRIEEIPKDELTLTEDEMLIPVAHFHKEIFSTFGIPFMFKIKHGEPFTKVKDRLLKKLGVQEKEFEK
;
A
#
# COMPACT_ATOMS: atom_id res chain seq x y z
N TYR A 1 -37.65 0.03 16.86
CA TYR A 1 -37.20 -0.61 15.60
C TYR A 1 -36.42 0.46 14.84
N LYS A 2 -35.10 0.32 14.65
CA LYS A 2 -34.31 1.36 13.96
C LYS A 2 -34.55 1.21 12.44
N ASP A 3 -34.97 2.30 11.80
CA ASP A 3 -35.20 2.39 10.36
C ASP A 3 -33.85 2.57 9.65
N LEU A 4 -33.07 1.49 9.57
CA LEU A 4 -31.72 1.49 9.03
C LEU A 4 -31.60 0.47 7.89
N PRO A 5 -30.74 0.71 6.89
CA PRO A 5 -30.44 -0.26 5.86
C PRO A 5 -29.87 -1.55 6.46
N GLY A 6 -30.28 -2.69 5.90
CA GLY A 6 -29.78 -4.02 6.24
C GLY A 6 -28.54 -4.41 5.43
N HIS A 7 -28.32 -5.72 5.28
CA HIS A 7 -27.24 -6.23 4.44
C HIS A 7 -27.46 -5.89 2.95
N PRO A 8 -26.39 -5.62 2.18
CA PRO A 8 -26.49 -5.44 0.73
C PRO A 8 -27.10 -6.67 0.04
N LEU A 9 -27.96 -6.44 -0.95
CA LEU A 9 -28.50 -7.48 -1.81
C LEU A 9 -27.53 -7.73 -2.97
N LYS A 10 -27.11 -8.99 -3.15
CA LYS A 10 -26.25 -9.36 -4.29
C LYS A 10 -26.96 -9.14 -5.61
N CYS A 11 -26.24 -8.73 -6.65
CA CYS A 11 -26.80 -8.59 -7.98
C CYS A 11 -27.24 -9.92 -8.61
N THR A 12 -26.77 -11.05 -8.07
CA THR A 12 -27.13 -12.42 -8.45
C THR A 12 -28.23 -13.03 -7.56
N PHE A 13 -28.99 -12.21 -6.82
CA PHE A 13 -30.07 -12.71 -5.97
C PHE A 13 -31.18 -13.37 -6.81
N GLU A 14 -31.44 -14.66 -6.55
CA GLU A 14 -32.43 -15.47 -7.30
C GLU A 14 -33.80 -15.57 -6.59
N GLY A 15 -33.95 -14.92 -5.42
CA GLY A 15 -35.21 -14.93 -4.67
C GLY A 15 -36.24 -13.93 -5.21
N THR A 16 -37.36 -13.84 -4.51
CA THR A 16 -38.47 -12.96 -4.86
C THR A 16 -38.51 -11.69 -4.00
N LEU A 17 -39.29 -10.69 -4.43
CA LEU A 17 -39.56 -9.51 -3.61
C LEU A 17 -40.19 -9.89 -2.25
N LYS A 18 -40.98 -10.96 -2.20
CA LYS A 18 -41.56 -11.48 -0.96
C LYS A 18 -40.48 -11.85 0.04
N ASP A 19 -39.40 -12.46 -0.41
CA ASP A 19 -38.27 -12.88 0.43
C ASP A 19 -37.51 -11.67 1.01
N ILE A 20 -37.39 -10.59 0.22
CA ILE A 20 -36.76 -9.33 0.66
C ILE A 20 -37.61 -8.63 1.73
N VAL A 21 -38.93 -8.57 1.55
CA VAL A 21 -39.84 -7.80 2.42
C VAL A 21 -40.48 -8.62 3.54
N ALA A 22 -40.22 -9.92 3.60
CA ALA A 22 -40.74 -10.84 4.61
C ALA A 22 -40.37 -10.39 6.04
N TYR A 23 -39.17 -9.84 6.21
CA TYR A 23 -38.64 -9.39 7.50
C TYR A 23 -39.07 -7.95 7.89
N CYS A 24 -39.80 -7.25 7.02
CA CYS A 24 -40.32 -5.92 7.32
C CYS A 24 -41.56 -6.01 8.23
N LYS A 25 -41.37 -5.84 9.54
CA LYS A 25 -42.44 -5.74 10.55
C LYS A 25 -43.38 -4.51 10.49
N PRO A 26 -43.02 -3.34 9.90
CA PRO A 26 -43.93 -2.20 9.84
C PRO A 26 -45.11 -2.44 8.86
N LYS A 27 -46.24 -1.76 9.09
CA LYS A 27 -47.40 -1.73 8.16
C LYS A 27 -47.02 -1.26 6.75
N THR A 28 -46.01 -0.41 6.63
CA THR A 28 -45.47 0.07 5.35
C THR A 28 -44.15 -0.63 5.04
N LYS A 29 -44.06 -1.29 3.89
CA LYS A 29 -42.82 -1.90 3.40
C LYS A 29 -41.89 -0.80 2.87
N LYS A 30 -40.62 -0.81 3.27
CA LYS A 30 -39.57 0.13 2.83
C LYS A 30 -38.35 -0.63 2.35
N ILE A 31 -37.69 -0.13 1.31
CA ILE A 31 -36.43 -0.64 0.78
C ILE A 31 -35.45 0.53 0.68
N PHE A 32 -34.23 0.32 1.14
CA PHE A 32 -33.14 1.27 1.00
C PHE A 32 -32.30 0.90 -0.22
N TYR A 33 -31.80 1.90 -0.94
CA TYR A 33 -30.92 1.70 -2.09
C TYR A 33 -29.84 2.78 -2.12
N GLN A 34 -28.78 2.52 -2.89
CA GLN A 34 -27.69 3.47 -3.15
C GLN A 34 -27.46 3.55 -4.66
N GLN A 35 -27.28 4.76 -5.19
CA GLN A 35 -26.85 4.97 -6.56
C GLN A 35 -25.33 4.81 -6.63
N LEU A 36 -24.86 4.02 -7.60
CA LEU A 36 -23.44 3.72 -7.80
C LEU A 36 -22.91 4.46 -9.04
N SER A 37 -21.66 4.90 -8.98
CA SER A 37 -20.93 5.46 -10.13
C SER A 37 -20.39 4.40 -11.09
N ILE A 38 -20.37 3.13 -10.65
CA ILE A 38 -19.93 1.96 -11.43
C ILE A 38 -21.01 0.88 -11.42
N ARG A 39 -20.87 -0.13 -12.28
CA ARG A 39 -21.83 -1.25 -12.30
C ARG A 39 -21.73 -2.06 -11.00
N VAL A 40 -22.87 -2.56 -10.51
CA VAL A 40 -22.93 -3.32 -9.24
C VAL A 40 -22.07 -4.58 -9.26
N ASN A 41 -22.01 -5.29 -10.40
CA ASN A 41 -21.16 -6.48 -10.56
C ASN A 41 -19.67 -6.14 -10.50
N GLU A 42 -19.27 -4.96 -10.99
CA GLU A 42 -17.90 -4.47 -10.86
C GLU A 42 -17.60 -4.19 -9.39
N LEU A 43 -18.47 -3.45 -8.69
CA LEU A 43 -18.32 -3.16 -7.25
C LEU A 43 -18.20 -4.45 -6.42
N GLU A 44 -19.05 -5.44 -6.68
CA GLU A 44 -19.00 -6.73 -6.00
C GLU A 44 -17.69 -7.51 -6.26
N ASN A 45 -17.00 -7.24 -7.36
CA ASN A 45 -15.70 -7.84 -7.67
C ASN A 45 -14.50 -7.05 -7.08
N LYS A 46 -14.73 -5.89 -6.45
CA LYS A 46 -13.67 -5.10 -5.82
C LYS A 46 -13.36 -5.63 -4.42
N LYS A 47 -12.10 -5.54 -4.01
CA LYS A 47 -11.63 -5.83 -2.64
C LYS A 47 -10.97 -4.58 -2.08
N GLN A 48 -11.37 -4.18 -0.88
CA GLN A 48 -10.68 -3.11 -0.17
C GLN A 48 -9.27 -3.59 0.22
N PHE A 49 -8.24 -2.83 -0.16
CA PHE A 49 -6.85 -3.06 0.20
C PHE A 49 -6.28 -1.80 0.86
N LYS A 50 -5.89 -1.90 2.13
CA LYS A 50 -5.34 -0.80 2.91
C LYS A 50 -3.82 -0.90 2.94
N CYS A 51 -3.13 0.18 2.59
CA CYS A 51 -1.67 0.24 2.59
C CYS A 51 -1.17 1.66 2.87
N ILE A 52 0.13 1.79 3.04
CA ILE A 52 0.81 3.08 3.23
C ILE A 52 1.44 3.51 1.91
N TRP A 53 1.22 4.75 1.52
CA TRP A 53 1.98 5.44 0.49
C TRP A 53 3.11 6.22 1.15
N VAL A 54 4.34 6.07 0.63
CA VAL A 54 5.47 6.91 1.01
C VAL A 54 5.97 7.65 -0.21
N GLY A 55 5.95 8.98 -0.10
CA GLY A 55 6.42 9.87 -1.15
C GLY A 55 7.95 9.89 -1.26
N PRO A 56 8.47 10.52 -2.34
CA PRO A 56 9.90 10.57 -2.67
C PRO A 56 10.77 11.25 -1.61
N SER A 57 10.19 12.11 -0.78
CA SER A 57 10.91 12.86 0.25
C SER A 57 11.19 12.07 1.54
N LEU A 58 10.59 10.89 1.71
CA LEU A 58 10.64 10.08 2.94
C LEU A 58 10.27 10.87 4.22
N LYS A 59 9.46 11.92 4.10
CA LYS A 59 9.06 12.77 5.24
C LYS A 59 7.74 12.34 5.89
N GLU A 60 6.82 11.82 5.08
CA GLU A 60 5.47 11.51 5.51
C GLU A 60 5.01 10.17 4.94
N GLU A 61 4.21 9.48 5.75
CA GLU A 61 3.51 8.25 5.39
C GLU A 61 2.01 8.57 5.32
N LYS A 62 1.36 8.21 4.22
CA LYS A 62 -0.08 8.43 4.03
C LYS A 62 -0.79 7.09 3.92
N GLU A 63 -1.78 6.86 4.77
CA GLU A 63 -2.68 5.72 4.58
C GLU A 63 -3.56 5.93 3.34
N ILE A 64 -3.59 4.93 2.47
CA ILE A 64 -4.44 4.91 1.27
C ILE A 64 -5.27 3.63 1.24
N ILE A 65 -6.46 3.73 0.64
CA ILE A 65 -7.40 2.62 0.48
C ILE A 65 -7.64 2.42 -1.01
N LEU A 66 -7.24 1.25 -1.50
CA LEU A 66 -7.33 0.85 -2.89
C LEU A 66 -8.46 -0.16 -3.08
N TYR A 67 -8.99 -0.21 -4.29
CA TYR A 67 -10.07 -1.13 -4.67
C TYR A 67 -9.67 -1.92 -5.93
N PRO A 68 -8.66 -2.80 -5.87
CA PRO A 68 -8.37 -3.73 -6.95
C PRO A 68 -9.49 -4.78 -7.08
N ASN A 69 -9.49 -5.50 -8.21
CA ASN A 69 -10.34 -6.67 -8.39
C ASN A 69 -9.86 -7.83 -7.49
N LYS A 70 -10.79 -8.64 -6.98
CA LYS A 70 -10.50 -9.76 -6.06
C LYS A 70 -9.51 -10.78 -6.63
N ASN A 71 -9.60 -11.04 -7.92
CA ASN A 71 -8.73 -11.95 -8.68
C ASN A 71 -7.53 -11.23 -9.34
N GLY A 72 -7.23 -10.01 -8.92
CA GLY A 72 -6.09 -9.25 -9.43
C GLY A 72 -4.74 -9.75 -8.90
N THR A 73 -3.67 -9.11 -9.38
CA THR A 73 -2.29 -9.31 -8.93
C THR A 73 -1.72 -8.05 -8.29
N VAL A 74 -0.54 -8.15 -7.69
CA VAL A 74 0.22 -6.99 -7.18
C VAL A 74 0.40 -5.92 -8.28
N ALA A 75 0.63 -6.29 -9.54
CA ALA A 75 0.70 -5.33 -10.65
C ALA A 75 -0.58 -4.47 -10.74
N THR A 76 -1.75 -5.11 -10.71
CA THR A 76 -3.03 -4.39 -10.78
C THR A 76 -3.29 -3.51 -9.56
N LEU A 77 -2.78 -3.90 -8.39
CA LEU A 77 -2.82 -3.06 -7.18
C LEU A 77 -1.96 -1.81 -7.32
N LEU A 78 -0.76 -1.94 -7.89
CA LEU A 78 0.14 -0.80 -8.15
C LEU A 78 -0.46 0.18 -9.17
N GLU A 79 -1.13 -0.33 -10.21
CA GLU A 79 -1.85 0.53 -11.16
C GLU A 79 -3.05 1.27 -10.52
N GLU A 80 -3.75 0.64 -9.58
CA GLU A 80 -4.78 1.33 -8.78
C GLU A 80 -4.17 2.41 -7.87
N ALA A 81 -3.02 2.13 -7.25
CA ALA A 81 -2.30 3.10 -6.44
C ALA A 81 -1.88 4.33 -7.25
N LYS A 82 -1.36 4.09 -8.46
CA LYS A 82 -0.89 5.14 -9.38
C LYS A 82 -1.95 6.19 -9.73
N LYS A 83 -3.23 5.84 -9.68
CA LYS A 83 -4.37 6.75 -9.92
C LYS A 83 -4.66 7.68 -8.74
N GLN A 84 -4.18 7.36 -7.55
CA GLN A 84 -4.51 8.08 -6.30
C GLN A 84 -3.33 8.84 -5.70
N VAL A 85 -2.12 8.63 -6.22
CA VAL A 85 -0.88 9.22 -5.67
C VAL A 85 -0.24 10.17 -6.68
N GLU A 86 0.46 11.17 -6.16
CA GLU A 86 1.27 12.10 -6.96
C GLU A 86 2.69 11.54 -7.06
N LEU A 87 3.16 11.35 -8.29
CA LEU A 87 4.53 10.88 -8.58
C LEU A 87 5.44 12.08 -8.83
N CYS A 88 6.75 11.89 -8.69
CA CYS A 88 7.69 12.91 -9.13
C CYS A 88 7.54 13.18 -10.64
N GLU A 89 7.44 14.46 -11.05
CA GLU A 89 7.39 14.84 -12.48
C GLU A 89 8.56 14.24 -13.29
N ASN A 90 9.74 14.16 -12.67
CA ASN A 90 10.95 13.56 -13.24
C ASN A 90 11.31 12.22 -12.58
N GLY A 91 10.32 11.54 -11.99
CA GLY A 91 10.44 10.24 -11.34
C GLY A 91 10.53 9.08 -12.34
N SER A 92 10.57 7.86 -11.82
CA SER A 92 10.60 6.64 -12.66
C SER A 92 9.22 6.30 -13.22
N GLY A 93 8.15 6.76 -12.58
CA GLY A 93 6.79 6.36 -12.88
C GLY A 93 6.45 4.91 -12.50
N LYS A 94 7.40 4.18 -11.89
CA LYS A 94 7.26 2.76 -11.50
C LYS A 94 7.14 2.64 -10.00
N LEU A 95 6.12 1.92 -9.55
CA LEU A 95 5.86 1.69 -8.13
C LEU A 95 6.38 0.31 -7.72
N ARG A 96 6.67 0.13 -6.43
CA ARG A 96 6.92 -1.20 -5.82
C ARG A 96 6.05 -1.40 -4.59
N LEU A 97 5.74 -2.66 -4.30
CA LEU A 97 5.14 -3.09 -3.04
C LEU A 97 6.23 -3.58 -2.09
N LEU A 98 6.15 -3.17 -0.84
CA LEU A 98 7.08 -3.51 0.24
C LEU A 98 6.31 -3.98 1.46
N GLU A 99 6.98 -4.77 2.30
CA GLU A 99 6.45 -5.20 3.58
C GLU A 99 7.15 -4.45 4.71
N VAL A 100 6.37 -3.87 5.61
CA VAL A 100 6.87 -3.18 6.80
C VAL A 100 6.39 -3.93 8.04
N ASN A 101 7.31 -4.27 8.93
CA ASN A 101 7.00 -4.82 10.25
C ASN A 101 7.89 -4.15 11.29
N SER A 102 7.29 -3.50 12.29
CA SER A 102 8.02 -2.75 13.34
C SER A 102 9.09 -1.80 12.77
N SER A 103 8.76 -0.93 11.82
CA SER A 103 9.72 -0.03 11.15
C SER A 103 10.92 -0.73 10.49
N LYS A 104 10.79 -2.02 10.13
CA LYS A 104 11.75 -2.75 9.30
C LYS A 104 11.14 -3.07 7.96
N LEU A 105 11.93 -2.87 6.90
CA LEU A 105 11.50 -3.04 5.52
C LEU A 105 11.95 -4.39 4.98
N LEU A 106 11.07 -5.04 4.23
CA LEU A 106 11.35 -6.25 3.47
C LEU A 106 10.84 -6.08 2.04
N PRO A 107 11.49 -6.72 1.05
CA PRO A 107 10.94 -6.83 -0.29
C PRO A 107 9.52 -7.39 -0.24
N GLY A 108 8.61 -6.76 -0.98
CA GLY A 108 7.25 -7.26 -1.10
C GLY A 108 7.13 -8.40 -2.12
N PRO A 109 5.93 -9.00 -2.21
CA PRO A 109 5.64 -9.99 -3.22
C PRO A 109 5.78 -9.43 -4.64
N LYS A 110 6.14 -10.30 -5.58
CA LYS A 110 6.34 -9.94 -6.99
C LYS A 110 5.02 -9.48 -7.64
N GLU A 111 5.13 -8.73 -8.73
CA GLU A 111 4.01 -8.17 -9.48
C GLU A 111 2.99 -9.21 -9.99
N ASP A 112 3.43 -10.44 -10.26
CA ASP A 112 2.61 -11.57 -10.67
C ASP A 112 1.89 -12.28 -9.52
N THR A 113 2.19 -11.92 -8.26
CA THR A 113 1.58 -12.53 -7.08
C THR A 113 0.08 -12.21 -7.03
N PRO A 114 -0.81 -13.20 -6.88
CA PRO A 114 -2.24 -12.98 -6.72
C PRO A 114 -2.59 -12.22 -5.42
N LEU A 115 -3.55 -11.30 -5.46
CA LEU A 115 -3.93 -10.48 -4.30
C LEU A 115 -4.61 -11.28 -3.18
N GLU A 116 -5.15 -12.46 -3.49
CA GLU A 116 -5.74 -13.36 -2.51
C GLU A 116 -4.71 -14.01 -1.58
N THR A 117 -3.45 -14.13 -2.02
CA THR A 117 -2.36 -14.71 -1.20
C THR A 117 -1.71 -13.70 -0.27
N LEU A 118 -2.03 -12.40 -0.42
CA LEU A 118 -1.49 -11.35 0.42
C LEU A 118 -2.13 -11.39 1.81
N ASN A 119 -1.31 -11.57 2.84
CA ASN A 119 -1.78 -11.52 4.21
C ASN A 119 -1.88 -10.07 4.69
N THR A 120 -3.10 -9.56 4.80
CA THR A 120 -3.41 -8.24 5.36
C THR A 120 -3.82 -8.29 6.84
N LEU A 121 -3.75 -9.46 7.48
CA LEU A 121 -4.09 -9.68 8.88
C LEU A 121 -2.79 -9.83 9.69
N GLY A 122 -2.60 -8.96 10.69
CA GLY A 122 -1.47 -8.99 11.61
C GLY A 122 -0.78 -7.65 11.77
N THR A 123 0.46 -7.67 12.25
CA THR A 123 1.29 -6.47 12.49
C THR A 123 2.01 -5.97 11.25
N LYS A 124 2.00 -6.76 10.18
CA LYS A 124 2.61 -6.40 8.89
C LYS A 124 1.74 -5.38 8.17
N VAL A 125 2.38 -4.36 7.64
CA VAL A 125 1.75 -3.34 6.80
C VAL A 125 2.38 -3.36 5.42
N TYR A 126 1.56 -3.28 4.38
CA TYR A 126 2.04 -3.09 3.02
C TYR A 126 2.31 -1.62 2.75
N ARG A 127 3.45 -1.33 2.14
CA ARG A 127 3.87 0.01 1.72
C ARG A 127 4.06 0.05 0.21
N ILE A 128 3.59 1.11 -0.42
CA ILE A 128 3.81 1.43 -1.82
C ILE A 128 4.65 2.71 -1.89
N GLU A 129 5.61 2.72 -2.79
CA GLU A 129 6.44 3.89 -3.08
C GLU A 129 6.86 3.88 -4.55
N GLU A 130 7.23 5.04 -5.07
CA GLU A 130 7.89 5.16 -6.36
C GLU A 130 9.35 4.67 -6.26
N ILE A 131 9.76 3.80 -7.17
CA ILE A 131 11.14 3.30 -7.25
C ILE A 131 12.02 4.45 -7.75
N PRO A 132 13.08 4.86 -7.03
CA PRO A 132 14.03 5.84 -7.54
C PRO A 132 14.69 5.36 -8.84
N LYS A 133 15.00 6.28 -9.77
CA LYS A 133 15.56 5.94 -11.09
C LYS A 133 16.84 5.10 -11.00
N ASP A 134 17.69 5.38 -10.03
CA ASP A 134 18.95 4.68 -9.79
C ASP A 134 18.77 3.30 -9.13
N GLU A 135 17.56 2.95 -8.72
CA GLU A 135 17.18 1.66 -8.12
C GLU A 135 16.39 0.75 -9.11
N LEU A 136 16.05 1.24 -10.32
CA LEU A 136 15.26 0.50 -11.30
C LEU A 136 15.98 -0.74 -11.86
N THR A 137 17.27 -0.57 -12.14
CA THR A 137 18.14 -1.57 -12.73
C THR A 137 19.46 -1.50 -12.00
N LEU A 138 19.80 -2.59 -11.30
CA LEU A 138 21.06 -2.73 -10.58
C LEU A 138 22.06 -3.44 -11.50
N THR A 139 23.32 -3.02 -11.44
CA THR A 139 24.43 -3.77 -12.04
C THR A 139 24.84 -4.94 -11.13
N GLU A 140 25.66 -5.86 -11.63
CA GLU A 140 26.09 -7.05 -10.88
C GLU A 140 26.85 -6.72 -9.58
N ASP A 141 27.47 -5.54 -9.53
CA ASP A 141 28.19 -5.01 -8.38
C ASP A 141 27.33 -4.10 -7.48
N GLU A 142 26.03 -3.97 -7.75
CA GLU A 142 25.09 -3.17 -6.98
C GLU A 142 24.03 -4.04 -6.29
N MET A 143 23.63 -3.65 -5.07
CA MET A 143 22.52 -4.29 -4.37
C MET A 143 21.69 -3.29 -3.57
N LEU A 144 20.39 -3.57 -3.43
CA LEU A 144 19.51 -2.83 -2.52
C LEU A 144 19.47 -3.54 -1.16
N ILE A 145 19.62 -2.75 -0.09
CA ILE A 145 19.49 -3.22 1.28
C ILE A 145 18.40 -2.43 2.02
N PRO A 146 17.63 -3.08 2.92
CA PRO A 146 16.73 -2.36 3.81
C PRO A 146 17.53 -1.65 4.91
N VAL A 147 17.19 -0.39 5.16
CA VAL A 147 17.75 0.44 6.24
C VAL A 147 16.63 0.82 7.19
N ALA A 148 16.87 0.66 8.49
CA ALA A 148 15.96 1.01 9.55
C ALA A 148 16.69 1.81 10.63
N HIS A 149 15.98 2.75 11.26
CA HIS A 149 16.50 3.49 12.41
C HIS A 149 16.21 2.72 13.70
N PHE A 150 17.13 2.75 14.65
CA PHE A 150 16.93 2.17 15.98
C PHE A 150 17.58 3.06 17.05
N HIS A 151 17.12 2.95 18.29
CA HIS A 151 17.70 3.68 19.41
C HIS A 151 18.05 2.73 20.56
N LYS A 152 19.33 2.76 20.99
CA LYS A 152 19.94 1.88 22.02
C LYS A 152 19.96 0.40 21.66
N GLU A 153 18.81 -0.19 21.37
CA GLU A 153 18.65 -1.62 21.08
C GLU A 153 18.17 -1.82 19.64
N ILE A 154 18.72 -2.82 18.94
CA ILE A 154 18.41 -3.12 17.53
C ILE A 154 16.95 -3.54 17.26
N PHE A 155 16.20 -3.81 18.32
CA PHE A 155 14.77 -4.16 18.28
C PHE A 155 13.88 -2.93 18.51
N SER A 156 14.45 -1.84 19.05
CA SER A 156 13.76 -0.57 19.28
C SER A 156 13.85 0.31 18.03
N THR A 157 13.23 -0.17 16.95
CA THR A 157 13.20 0.49 15.65
C THR A 157 12.14 1.59 15.59
N PHE A 158 12.43 2.66 14.84
CA PHE A 158 11.53 3.80 14.68
C PHE A 158 11.66 4.45 13.31
N GLY A 159 10.81 5.44 13.04
CA GLY A 159 10.85 6.24 11.82
C GLY A 159 10.45 5.46 10.57
N ILE A 160 10.73 6.08 9.42
CA ILE A 160 10.39 5.58 8.09
C ILE A 160 11.59 4.80 7.54
N PRO A 161 11.56 3.45 7.48
CA PRO A 161 12.66 2.70 6.87
C PRO A 161 12.69 2.92 5.35
N PHE A 162 13.81 2.60 4.70
CA PHE A 162 13.95 2.78 3.26
C PHE A 162 14.90 1.76 2.64
N MET A 163 14.76 1.53 1.33
CA MET A 163 15.80 0.82 0.59
C MET A 163 16.96 1.76 0.28
N PHE A 164 18.17 1.23 0.32
CA PHE A 164 19.38 1.95 -0.01
C PHE A 164 20.26 1.12 -0.93
N LYS A 165 20.68 1.70 -2.05
CA LYS A 165 21.59 1.06 -2.99
C LYS A 165 23.02 1.14 -2.49
N ILE A 166 23.73 0.03 -2.43
CA ILE A 166 25.17 -0.03 -2.18
C ILE A 166 25.89 -0.63 -3.39
N LYS A 167 27.17 -0.28 -3.56
CA LYS A 167 28.00 -0.73 -4.68
C LYS A 167 29.30 -1.34 -4.17
N HIS A 168 29.74 -2.44 -4.78
CA HIS A 168 30.99 -3.10 -4.44
C HIS A 168 32.19 -2.15 -4.61
N GLY A 169 33.08 -2.12 -3.63
CA GLY A 169 34.26 -1.23 -3.63
C GLY A 169 33.95 0.26 -3.39
N GLU A 170 32.70 0.65 -3.14
CA GLU A 170 32.36 2.04 -2.82
C GLU A 170 32.98 2.47 -1.47
N PRO A 171 33.76 3.57 -1.42
CA PRO A 171 34.25 4.11 -0.16
C PRO A 171 33.10 4.49 0.77
N PHE A 172 33.20 4.12 2.05
CA PHE A 172 32.14 4.39 3.02
C PHE A 172 31.84 5.88 3.22
N THR A 173 32.81 6.76 2.96
CA THR A 173 32.58 8.22 2.94
C THR A 173 31.53 8.62 1.90
N LYS A 174 31.55 8.00 0.71
CA LYS A 174 30.53 8.22 -0.33
C LYS A 174 29.17 7.63 0.03
N VAL A 175 29.16 6.48 0.70
CA VAL A 175 27.93 5.91 1.29
C VAL A 175 27.30 6.89 2.27
N LYS A 176 28.08 7.49 3.17
CA LYS A 176 27.62 8.51 4.13
C LYS A 176 27.05 9.75 3.43
N ASP A 177 27.75 10.28 2.42
CA ASP A 177 27.27 11.45 1.64
C ASP A 177 25.89 11.18 1.02
N ARG A 178 25.71 10.00 0.42
CA ARG A 178 24.43 9.58 -0.18
C ARG A 178 23.34 9.37 0.88
N LEU A 179 23.69 8.80 2.04
CA LEU A 179 22.76 8.59 3.14
C LEU A 179 22.27 9.91 3.72
N LEU A 180 23.18 10.85 4.00
CA LEU A 180 22.86 12.21 4.45
C LEU A 180 21.90 12.91 3.48
N LYS A 181 22.22 12.87 2.17
CA LYS A 181 21.37 13.46 1.13
C LYS A 181 19.98 12.82 1.08
N LYS A 182 19.88 11.50 1.24
CA LYS A 182 18.61 10.76 1.22
C LYS A 182 17.75 11.07 2.44
N LEU A 183 18.36 11.22 3.61
CA LEU A 183 17.66 11.56 4.86
C LEU A 183 17.25 13.03 4.93
N GLY A 184 17.99 13.93 4.26
CA GLY A 184 17.69 15.36 4.25
C GLY A 184 17.83 16.02 5.63
N VAL A 185 18.66 15.46 6.50
CA VAL A 185 18.98 15.99 7.84
C VAL A 185 20.22 16.89 7.79
N GLN A 186 20.45 17.67 8.85
CA GLN A 186 21.64 18.52 8.93
C GLN A 186 22.89 17.68 9.26
N GLU A 187 24.06 18.08 8.75
CA GLU A 187 25.34 17.38 9.00
C GLU A 187 25.60 17.16 10.49
N LYS A 188 25.39 18.18 11.32
CA LYS A 188 25.58 18.11 12.77
C LYS A 188 24.68 17.08 13.48
N GLU A 189 23.50 16.80 12.91
CA GLU A 189 22.59 15.78 13.45
C GLU A 189 23.00 14.38 12.99
N PHE A 190 23.59 14.27 11.81
CA PHE A 190 24.07 13.02 11.21
C PHE A 190 25.41 12.54 11.77
N GLU A 191 26.21 13.44 12.35
CA GLU A 191 27.48 13.09 13.01
C GLU A 191 27.32 12.39 14.37
N LYS A 192 26.10 12.36 14.93
CA LYS A 192 25.77 11.67 16.18
C LYS A 192 25.62 10.16 15.99
#